data_AF-A0A834TDE6-F1
#
_entry.id   AF-A0A834TDE6-F1
#
_cell.length_a   1.000
_cell.length_b   1.000
_cell.length_c   1.000
_cell.angle_alpha   90.00
_cell.angle_beta   90.00
_cell.angle_gamma   90.00
#
_symmetry.space_group_name_H-M   'P 1'
#
loop_
_entity.id
_entity.type
_entity.pdbx_description
1 polymer ?
#
loop_
_entity_poly.entity_id
_entity_poly.type
_entity_poly.pdbx_seq_one_letter_code
_entity_poly.pdbx_strand_id
1 'polypeptide(L)'
;MWQMLPDIWQIELVLAGHKVVAGSDGTVAWRHTPWLPAHAARGGGLDPLAVSGVFSAAQYVGEKQMAGTDCFALKLSADQKNLTDRSDSTAEMIKHVLFGYFSQKTGLLLYLEDSYLTRVQSPGTHPTYWEITMSTNIQDYRTVEGVMIAHAGQSTVLIARFGDCLRSGPAITRLQESWTIDDVAFNVPGLSMDCFIPPKELKTDFPKEDLQYWISSSPPFDNP
;
A
#
# COMPACT_ATOMS: atom_id res chain seq x y z
N MET A 1 -7.16 -12.60 -4.18
CA MET A 1 -7.33 -11.16 -4.45
C MET A 1 -8.12 -11.02 -5.73
N TRP A 2 -9.01 -10.05 -5.82
CA TRP A 2 -9.76 -9.69 -7.03
C TRP A 2 -9.43 -8.25 -7.39
N GLN A 3 -9.33 -7.93 -8.68
CA GLN A 3 -9.07 -6.58 -9.15
C GLN A 3 -9.83 -6.31 -10.46
N MET A 4 -10.31 -5.08 -10.61
CA MET A 4 -10.92 -4.55 -11.81
C MET A 4 -10.43 -3.10 -12.01
N LEU A 5 -10.13 -2.73 -13.26
CA LEU A 5 -9.63 -1.39 -13.57
C LEU A 5 -10.79 -0.39 -13.80
N PRO A 6 -10.62 0.89 -13.40
CA PRO A 6 -9.52 1.43 -12.60
C PRO A 6 -9.76 1.25 -11.09
N ASP A 7 -8.69 0.98 -10.33
CA ASP A 7 -8.61 1.09 -8.86
C ASP A 7 -9.65 0.32 -8.01
N ILE A 8 -10.37 -0.65 -8.58
CA ILE A 8 -11.30 -1.51 -7.85
C ILE A 8 -10.57 -2.80 -7.48
N TRP A 9 -10.56 -3.16 -6.20
CA TRP A 9 -9.90 -4.38 -5.76
C TRP A 9 -10.48 -4.91 -4.46
N GLN A 10 -10.25 -6.19 -4.18
CA GLN A 10 -10.61 -6.83 -2.92
C GLN A 10 -9.61 -7.93 -2.57
N ILE A 11 -9.18 -7.94 -1.31
CA ILE A 11 -8.35 -8.97 -0.72
C ILE A 11 -9.10 -9.56 0.46
N GLU A 12 -9.06 -10.88 0.56
CA GLU A 12 -9.49 -11.63 1.71
C GLU A 12 -8.28 -12.39 2.26
N LEU A 13 -8.00 -12.21 3.55
CA LEU A 13 -6.97 -12.94 4.28
C LEU A 13 -7.60 -13.69 5.44
N VAL A 14 -7.06 -14.86 5.77
CA VAL A 14 -7.40 -15.58 7.01
C VAL A 14 -6.16 -15.63 7.89
N LEU A 15 -6.18 -14.89 8.99
CA LEU A 15 -5.09 -14.80 9.95
C LEU A 15 -5.53 -15.38 11.29
N ALA A 16 -4.84 -16.42 11.77
CA ALA A 16 -5.15 -17.08 13.05
C ALA A 16 -6.66 -17.43 13.21
N GLY A 17 -7.28 -17.95 12.15
CA GLY A 17 -8.71 -18.30 12.13
C GLY A 17 -9.68 -17.12 11.94
N HIS A 18 -9.17 -15.90 11.76
CA HIS A 18 -9.96 -14.70 11.59
C HIS A 18 -9.91 -14.20 10.15
N LYS A 19 -11.07 -13.95 9.55
CA LYS A 19 -11.19 -13.36 8.22
C LYS A 19 -10.98 -11.85 8.29
N VAL A 20 -10.01 -11.36 7.53
CA VAL A 20 -9.73 -9.96 7.28
C VAL A 20 -10.07 -9.66 5.82
N VAL A 21 -10.82 -8.60 5.57
CA VAL A 21 -11.18 -8.19 4.21
C VAL A 21 -10.77 -6.75 4.00
N ALA A 22 -10.12 -6.46 2.89
CA ALA A 22 -9.82 -5.09 2.47
C ALA A 22 -10.18 -4.94 0.99
N GLY A 23 -10.51 -3.73 0.57
CA GLY A 23 -10.85 -3.48 -0.82
C GLY A 23 -10.91 -2.00 -1.16
N SER A 24 -11.19 -1.72 -2.42
CA SER A 24 -11.45 -0.40 -2.97
C SER A 24 -12.58 -0.52 -3.98
N ASP A 25 -13.51 0.43 -3.94
CA ASP A 25 -14.57 0.57 -4.96
C ASP A 25 -14.18 1.56 -6.08
N GLY A 26 -12.91 1.96 -6.14
CA GLY A 26 -12.39 2.97 -7.04
C GLY A 26 -12.51 4.40 -6.51
N THR A 27 -13.21 4.61 -5.39
CA THR A 27 -13.34 5.92 -4.72
C THR A 27 -12.81 5.89 -3.28
N VAL A 28 -13.11 4.84 -2.53
CA VAL A 28 -12.72 4.66 -1.14
C VAL A 28 -12.13 3.28 -0.97
N ALA A 29 -10.91 3.24 -0.42
CA ALA A 29 -10.32 2.01 0.06
C ALA A 29 -10.67 1.78 1.54
N TRP A 30 -11.04 0.55 1.87
CA TRP A 30 -11.59 0.13 3.15
C TRP A 30 -10.92 -1.15 3.65
N ARG A 31 -10.93 -1.33 4.97
CA ARG A 31 -10.55 -2.59 5.61
C ARG A 31 -11.49 -2.94 6.75
N HIS A 32 -11.75 -4.23 6.90
CA HIS A 32 -12.50 -4.83 7.99
C HIS A 32 -11.63 -5.90 8.66
N THR A 33 -11.32 -5.67 9.93
CA THR A 33 -10.60 -6.60 10.80
C THR A 33 -11.45 -6.85 12.04
N PRO A 34 -11.58 -8.09 12.55
CA PRO A 34 -12.50 -8.38 13.67
C PRO A 34 -12.15 -7.70 15.00
N TRP A 35 -10.95 -7.12 15.12
CA TRP A 35 -10.45 -6.46 16.32
C TRP A 35 -10.39 -4.92 16.23
N LEU A 36 -10.77 -4.32 15.10
CA LEU A 36 -10.85 -2.86 14.93
C LEU A 36 -12.10 -2.47 14.10
N PRO A 37 -12.74 -1.33 14.39
CA PRO A 37 -13.80 -0.80 13.53
C PRO A 37 -13.34 -0.65 12.08
N ALA A 38 -14.27 -0.81 11.13
CA ALA A 38 -13.97 -0.60 9.72
C ALA A 38 -13.42 0.82 9.52
N HIS A 39 -12.28 0.93 8.84
CA HIS A 39 -11.57 2.21 8.66
C HIS A 39 -11.23 2.41 7.19
N ALA A 40 -11.43 3.64 6.70
CA ALA A 40 -10.94 4.04 5.39
C ALA A 40 -9.41 4.06 5.44
N ALA A 41 -8.76 3.36 4.52
CA ALA A 41 -7.31 3.30 4.44
C ALA A 41 -6.91 3.54 2.99
N ARG A 42 -5.95 4.43 2.73
CA ARG A 42 -5.41 4.63 1.37
C ARG A 42 -4.35 3.56 1.10
N GLY A 43 -4.56 2.73 0.07
CA GLY A 43 -3.61 1.73 -0.40
C GLY A 43 -3.89 1.31 -1.85
N GLY A 44 -2.82 1.11 -2.63
CA GLY A 44 -2.90 0.68 -4.03
C GLY A 44 -2.85 -0.85 -4.17
N GLY A 45 -3.39 -1.36 -5.29
CA GLY A 45 -3.35 -2.78 -5.64
C GLY A 45 -1.97 -3.28 -6.07
N LEU A 46 -1.82 -4.60 -6.20
CA LEU A 46 -0.55 -5.29 -6.53
C LEU A 46 -0.42 -5.65 -8.03
N ASP A 47 -1.18 -5.02 -8.92
CA ASP A 47 -1.07 -5.23 -10.36
C ASP A 47 0.17 -4.54 -10.95
N PRO A 48 0.89 -5.16 -11.91
CA PRO A 48 1.96 -4.54 -12.67
C PRO A 48 1.69 -3.11 -13.16
N LEU A 49 0.46 -2.77 -13.59
CA LEU A 49 0.08 -1.41 -13.98
C LEU A 49 0.03 -0.46 -12.79
N ALA A 50 -0.43 -0.93 -11.62
CA ALA A 50 -0.42 -0.15 -10.40
C ALA A 50 1.03 0.13 -9.95
N VAL A 51 1.92 -0.86 -10.03
CA VAL A 51 3.35 -0.68 -9.75
C VAL A 51 3.98 0.32 -10.73
N SER A 52 3.71 0.17 -12.04
CA SER A 52 4.19 1.12 -13.05
C SER A 52 3.65 2.54 -12.82
N GLY A 53 2.37 2.67 -12.46
CA GLY A 53 1.74 3.94 -12.15
C GLY A 53 2.38 4.61 -10.95
N VAL A 54 2.61 3.85 -9.87
CA VAL A 54 3.27 4.32 -8.65
C VAL A 54 4.69 4.82 -8.95
N PHE A 55 5.48 4.09 -9.75
CA PHE A 55 6.86 4.48 -10.08
C PHE A 55 7.01 5.47 -11.23
N SER A 56 5.92 5.90 -11.88
CA SER A 56 5.97 6.85 -13.00
C SER A 56 6.56 8.22 -12.60
N ALA A 57 6.34 8.65 -11.36
CA ALA A 57 6.87 9.89 -10.79
C ALA A 57 8.15 9.66 -9.96
N ALA A 58 8.75 8.47 -10.03
CA ALA A 58 9.88 8.11 -9.20
C ALA A 58 11.18 8.79 -9.64
N GLN A 59 12.02 9.11 -8.68
CA GLN A 59 13.37 9.57 -8.91
C GLN A 59 14.31 8.38 -9.08
N TYR A 60 15.13 8.39 -10.14
CA TYR A 60 16.24 7.48 -10.29
C TYR A 60 17.33 7.76 -9.23
N VAL A 61 17.75 6.72 -8.50
CA VAL A 61 18.72 6.84 -7.39
C VAL A 61 20.09 6.28 -7.75
N GLY A 62 20.15 5.26 -8.61
CA GLY A 62 21.41 4.64 -9.01
C GLY A 62 21.27 3.17 -9.36
N GLU A 63 22.42 2.50 -9.52
CA GLU A 63 22.51 1.09 -9.89
C GLU A 63 23.22 0.30 -8.80
N LYS A 64 22.83 -0.96 -8.63
CA LYS A 64 23.43 -1.88 -7.67
C LYS A 64 23.21 -3.33 -8.12
N GLN A 65 24.19 -4.19 -7.88
CA GLN A 65 24.01 -5.62 -8.05
C GLN A 65 23.34 -6.23 -6.81
N MET A 66 22.25 -6.97 -7.02
CA MET A 66 21.50 -7.66 -5.98
C MET A 66 21.35 -9.13 -6.32
N ALA A 67 21.81 -10.03 -5.43
CA ALA A 67 21.76 -11.48 -5.62
C ALA A 67 22.27 -11.94 -7.01
N GLY A 68 23.34 -11.31 -7.51
CA GLY A 68 23.94 -11.61 -8.82
C GLY A 68 23.18 -11.03 -10.03
N THR A 69 22.16 -10.20 -9.81
CA THR A 69 21.43 -9.48 -10.86
C THR A 69 21.72 -7.99 -10.80
N ASP A 70 22.08 -7.40 -11.93
CA ASP A 70 22.27 -5.96 -12.04
C ASP A 70 20.91 -5.25 -12.01
N CYS A 71 20.76 -4.32 -11.07
CA CYS A 71 19.51 -3.63 -10.81
C CYS A 71 19.68 -2.12 -10.87
N PHE A 72 18.61 -1.40 -11.21
CA PHE A 72 18.47 0.03 -10.99
C PHE A 72 17.45 0.31 -9.88
N ALA A 73 17.68 1.37 -9.13
CA ALA A 73 16.86 1.76 -7.98
C ALA A 73 16.07 3.03 -8.29
N LEU A 74 14.76 2.96 -8.06
CA LEU A 74 13.85 4.09 -8.12
C LEU A 74 13.35 4.42 -6.71
N LYS A 75 13.18 5.70 -6.42
CA LYS A 75 12.69 6.20 -5.14
C LYS A 75 11.47 7.07 -5.33
N LEU A 76 10.48 6.84 -4.49
CA LEU A 76 9.32 7.70 -4.32
C LEU A 76 9.33 8.27 -2.92
N SER A 77 8.89 9.50 -2.79
CA SER A 77 8.71 10.15 -1.50
C SER A 77 7.39 10.89 -1.55
N ALA A 78 6.54 10.65 -0.54
CA ALA A 78 5.30 11.39 -0.43
C ALA A 78 5.62 12.87 -0.25
N ASP A 79 4.91 13.72 -0.99
CA ASP A 79 5.02 15.16 -0.83
C ASP A 79 4.38 15.62 0.49
N GLN A 80 4.70 16.85 0.90
CA GLN A 80 4.22 17.40 2.17
C GLN A 80 2.68 17.45 2.23
N LYS A 81 2.02 17.65 1.08
CA LYS A 81 0.56 17.68 1.00
C LYS A 81 -0.05 16.31 1.30
N ASN A 82 0.43 15.24 0.67
CA ASN A 82 -0.05 13.88 0.95
C ASN A 82 0.27 13.41 2.38
N LEU A 83 1.38 13.86 2.96
CA LEU A 83 1.72 13.58 4.35
C LEU A 83 0.75 14.28 5.32
N THR A 84 0.42 15.55 5.05
CA THR A 84 -0.51 16.35 5.87
C THR A 84 -1.94 15.81 5.76
N ASP A 85 -2.39 15.43 4.57
CA ASP A 85 -3.73 14.84 4.34
C ASP A 85 -3.91 13.47 5.05
N ARG A 86 -2.81 12.81 5.42
CA ARG A 86 -2.80 11.55 6.18
C ARG A 86 -2.55 11.76 7.68
N SER A 87 -2.49 13.01 8.12
CA SER A 87 -2.27 13.40 9.51
C SER A 87 -3.56 13.91 10.15
N ASP A 88 -3.71 13.72 11.46
CA ASP A 88 -4.78 14.30 12.27
C ASP A 88 -4.21 15.00 13.52
N SER A 89 -5.09 15.46 14.42
CA SER A 89 -4.68 16.16 15.65
C SER A 89 -3.81 15.34 16.61
N THR A 90 -3.74 14.02 16.41
CA THR A 90 -3.06 13.07 17.29
C THR A 90 -1.95 12.29 16.60
N ALA A 91 -1.99 12.11 15.28
CA ALA A 91 -1.02 11.35 14.51
C ALA A 91 -0.55 12.16 13.30
N GLU A 92 0.75 12.42 13.22
CA GLU A 92 1.42 13.15 12.15
C GLU A 92 2.31 12.19 11.33
N MET A 93 2.07 12.07 10.03
CA MET A 93 2.93 11.33 9.12
C MET A 93 4.11 12.22 8.71
N ILE A 94 5.30 11.93 9.24
CA ILE A 94 6.51 12.75 9.02
C ILE A 94 7.18 12.38 7.70
N LYS A 95 7.21 11.08 7.38
CA LYS A 95 7.94 10.57 6.22
C LYS A 95 7.27 9.33 5.69
N HIS A 96 7.15 9.26 4.37
CA HIS A 96 6.83 8.03 3.65
C HIS A 96 7.74 7.97 2.43
N VAL A 97 8.60 6.94 2.37
CA VAL A 97 9.55 6.73 1.28
C VAL A 97 9.49 5.29 0.83
N LEU A 98 9.39 5.10 -0.48
CA LEU A 98 9.36 3.79 -1.13
C LEU A 98 10.56 3.68 -2.07
N PHE A 99 11.25 2.55 -2.05
CA PHE A 99 12.31 2.19 -2.98
C PHE A 99 11.94 0.92 -3.73
N GLY A 100 12.04 0.96 -5.05
CA GLY A 100 11.89 -0.21 -5.92
C GLY A 100 13.22 -0.53 -6.60
N TYR A 101 13.59 -1.79 -6.60
CA TYR A 101 14.80 -2.29 -7.26
C TYR A 101 14.41 -3.19 -8.41
N PHE A 102 14.76 -2.77 -9.61
CA PHE A 102 14.32 -3.41 -10.85
C PHE A 102 15.51 -4.01 -11.58
N SER A 103 15.32 -5.21 -12.13
CA SER A 103 16.31 -5.85 -12.98
C SER A 103 16.58 -5.01 -14.22
N GLN A 104 17.83 -4.65 -14.50
CA GLN A 104 18.20 -3.93 -15.73
C GLN A 104 17.89 -4.76 -16.98
N LYS A 105 18.03 -6.08 -16.89
CA LYS A 105 17.83 -7.01 -18.01
C LYS A 105 16.35 -7.17 -18.38
N THR A 106 15.47 -7.23 -17.39
CA THR A 106 14.06 -7.61 -17.60
C THR A 106 13.05 -6.52 -17.25
N GLY A 107 13.47 -5.48 -16.53
CA GLY A 107 12.57 -4.45 -15.99
C GLY A 107 11.70 -4.91 -14.82
N LEU A 108 11.82 -6.16 -14.37
CA LEU A 108 11.00 -6.72 -13.29
C LEU A 108 11.46 -6.23 -11.92
N LEU A 109 10.51 -5.95 -11.03
CA LEU A 109 10.76 -5.57 -9.64
C LEU A 109 11.24 -6.79 -8.84
N LEU A 110 12.45 -6.73 -8.28
CA LEU A 110 13.02 -7.84 -7.50
C LEU A 110 12.92 -7.60 -5.99
N TYR A 111 12.94 -6.32 -5.59
CA TYR A 111 12.90 -5.95 -4.19
C TYR A 111 12.19 -4.61 -4.02
N LEU A 112 11.36 -4.53 -3.00
CA LEU A 112 10.62 -3.34 -2.61
C LEU A 112 10.93 -3.04 -1.15
N GLU A 113 11.20 -1.77 -0.84
CA GLU A 113 11.34 -1.29 0.54
C GLU A 113 10.42 -0.09 0.74
N ASP A 114 9.62 -0.13 1.80
CA ASP A 114 8.66 0.89 2.16
C ASP A 114 8.88 1.31 3.61
N SER A 115 9.05 2.61 3.84
CA SER A 115 9.37 3.16 5.16
C SER A 115 8.43 4.31 5.52
N TYR A 116 7.79 4.16 6.67
CA TYR A 116 6.90 5.15 7.28
C TYR A 116 7.47 5.62 8.60
N LEU A 117 7.43 6.93 8.84
CA LEU A 117 7.68 7.52 10.15
C LEU A 117 6.45 8.32 10.56
N THR A 118 5.83 7.93 11.67
CA THR A 118 4.67 8.59 12.25
C THR A 118 4.99 9.07 13.65
N ARG A 119 4.65 10.31 13.95
CA ARG A 119 4.65 10.85 15.30
C ARG A 119 3.23 10.79 15.84
N VAL A 120 3.06 10.19 17.01
CA VAL A 120 1.78 10.15 17.72
C VAL A 120 1.93 10.94 19.00
N GLN A 121 1.03 11.89 19.22
CA GLN A 121 1.01 12.72 20.42
C GLN A 121 -0.42 13.05 20.81
N SER A 122 -0.86 12.55 21.95
CA SER A 122 -2.11 12.99 22.58
C SER A 122 -1.89 14.29 23.37
N PRO A 123 -2.90 15.16 23.51
CA PRO A 123 -2.79 16.37 24.32
C PRO A 123 -2.28 16.08 25.73
N GLY A 124 -1.25 16.79 26.18
CA GLY A 124 -0.64 16.63 27.50
C GLY A 124 0.34 15.46 27.65
N THR A 125 0.67 14.75 26.57
CA THR A 125 1.66 13.67 26.57
C THR A 125 2.92 14.03 25.77
N HIS A 126 4.04 13.34 26.07
CA HIS A 126 5.26 13.39 25.26
C HIS A 126 5.04 12.66 23.93
N PRO A 127 5.65 13.12 22.82
CA PRO A 127 5.50 12.49 21.53
C PRO A 127 6.12 11.07 21.54
N THR A 128 5.43 10.15 20.87
CA THR A 128 5.91 8.80 20.56
C THR A 128 6.13 8.69 19.06
N TYR A 129 7.24 8.11 18.63
CA TYR A 129 7.54 7.87 17.24
C TYR A 129 7.41 6.40 16.90
N TRP A 130 6.84 6.13 15.74
CA TRP A 130 6.71 4.82 15.14
C TRP A 130 7.37 4.83 13.78
N GLU A 131 8.38 3.98 13.60
CA GLU A 131 8.97 3.70 12.30
C GLU A 131 8.56 2.29 11.87
N ILE A 132 7.93 2.20 10.70
CA ILE A 132 7.56 0.92 10.10
C ILE A 132 8.35 0.79 8.80
N THR A 133 9.22 -0.20 8.74
CA THR A 133 9.95 -0.56 7.53
C THR A 133 9.46 -1.92 7.05
N MET A 134 8.88 -1.95 5.86
CA MET A 134 8.50 -3.18 5.18
C MET A 134 9.48 -3.42 4.04
N SER A 135 9.95 -4.63 3.90
CA SER A 135 10.73 -5.04 2.74
C SER A 135 10.20 -6.34 2.16
N THR A 136 10.12 -6.40 0.83
CA THR A 136 9.59 -7.56 0.11
C THR A 136 10.56 -7.95 -0.99
N ASN A 137 11.01 -9.21 -0.93
CA ASN A 137 11.69 -9.87 -2.04
C ASN A 137 10.63 -10.56 -2.91
N ILE A 138 10.69 -10.32 -4.21
CA ILE A 138 9.70 -10.78 -5.18
C ILE A 138 10.36 -11.80 -6.12
N GLN A 139 9.73 -12.96 -6.24
CA GLN A 139 10.32 -14.14 -6.86
C GLN A 139 9.29 -14.89 -7.72
N ASP A 140 9.78 -15.94 -8.40
CA ASP A 140 8.96 -16.88 -9.16
C ASP A 140 8.07 -16.17 -10.18
N TYR A 141 8.69 -15.32 -11.00
CA TYR A 141 8.01 -14.68 -12.11
C TYR A 141 7.67 -15.71 -13.19
N ARG A 142 6.38 -15.84 -13.50
CA ARG A 142 5.87 -16.73 -14.54
C ARG A 142 5.03 -15.95 -15.54
N THR A 143 5.03 -16.39 -16.79
CA THR A 143 4.16 -15.81 -17.82
C THR A 143 2.74 -16.32 -17.64
N VAL A 144 1.78 -15.42 -17.45
CA VAL A 144 0.33 -15.69 -17.44
C VAL A 144 -0.30 -14.79 -18.50
N GLU A 145 -0.90 -15.39 -19.53
CA GLU A 145 -1.49 -14.67 -20.67
C GLU A 145 -0.57 -13.59 -21.31
N GLY A 146 0.73 -13.86 -21.35
CA GLY A 146 1.73 -12.96 -21.93
C GLY A 146 2.29 -11.90 -20.97
N VAL A 147 1.83 -11.84 -19.72
CA VAL A 147 2.31 -10.92 -18.68
C VAL A 147 3.17 -11.68 -17.67
N MET A 148 4.30 -11.09 -17.26
CA MET A 148 5.17 -11.66 -16.22
C MET A 148 4.65 -11.30 -14.83
N ILE A 149 4.26 -12.30 -14.04
CA ILE A 149 3.64 -12.13 -12.72
C ILE A 149 4.41 -12.93 -11.69
N ALA A 150 4.75 -12.31 -10.57
CA ALA A 150 5.41 -12.97 -9.45
C ALA A 150 4.43 -13.92 -8.74
N HIS A 151 4.85 -15.16 -8.51
CA HIS A 151 4.04 -16.17 -7.82
C HIS A 151 4.55 -16.47 -6.41
N ALA A 152 5.66 -15.87 -5.99
CA ALA A 152 6.17 -16.06 -4.65
C ALA A 152 6.97 -14.87 -4.15
N GLY A 153 7.13 -14.78 -2.85
CA GLY A 153 8.05 -13.82 -2.25
C GLY A 153 8.17 -13.97 -0.75
N GLN A 154 8.98 -13.08 -0.18
CA GLN A 154 9.19 -13.01 1.25
C GLN A 154 9.14 -11.55 1.69
N SER A 155 8.30 -11.27 2.67
CA SER A 155 8.13 -9.95 3.26
C SER A 155 8.64 -9.95 4.69
N THR A 156 9.33 -8.88 5.09
CA THR A 156 9.74 -8.63 6.46
C THR A 156 9.25 -7.26 6.87
N VAL A 157 8.61 -7.17 8.03
CA VAL A 157 8.14 -5.92 8.61
C VAL A 157 8.88 -5.68 9.93
N LEU A 158 9.51 -4.51 10.04
CA LEU A 158 10.12 -4.01 11.26
C LEU A 158 9.29 -2.85 11.78
N ILE A 159 8.81 -2.97 13.02
CA ILE A 159 8.07 -1.92 13.71
C ILE A 159 8.91 -1.46 14.89
N ALA A 160 9.49 -0.28 14.79
CA ALA A 160 10.26 0.35 15.85
C ALA A 160 9.43 1.47 16.50
N ARG A 161 9.33 1.43 17.81
CA ARG A 161 8.70 2.47 18.62
C ARG A 161 9.75 3.12 19.53
N PHE A 162 9.90 4.43 19.45
CA PHE A 162 10.90 5.19 20.21
C PHE A 162 10.37 6.57 20.63
N GLY A 163 11.09 7.26 21.54
CA GLY A 163 10.70 8.57 22.08
C GLY A 163 10.77 8.64 23.61
N ASP A 164 10.59 9.85 24.15
CA ASP A 164 10.88 10.19 25.55
C ASP A 164 9.93 9.52 26.57
N CYS A 165 8.81 8.98 26.10
CA CYS A 165 7.86 8.24 26.95
C CYS A 165 8.32 6.81 27.28
N LEU A 166 9.37 6.28 26.64
CA LEU A 166 9.81 4.89 26.80
C LEU A 166 10.93 4.78 27.84
N ARG A 167 10.58 4.30 29.04
CA ARG A 167 11.54 4.10 30.15
C ARG A 167 12.61 3.03 29.88
N SER A 168 12.43 2.19 28.86
CA SER A 168 13.28 1.01 28.60
C SER A 168 13.98 1.07 27.23
N GLY A 169 14.01 2.23 26.57
CA GLY A 169 14.57 2.38 25.23
C GLY A 169 13.61 1.97 24.10
N PRO A 170 14.10 1.91 22.84
CA PRO A 170 13.28 1.57 21.69
C PRO A 170 12.70 0.15 21.79
N ALA A 171 11.40 0.00 21.51
CA ALA A 171 10.76 -1.29 21.38
C ALA A 171 10.70 -1.67 19.89
N ILE A 172 11.28 -2.81 19.52
CA ILE A 172 11.36 -3.25 18.13
C ILE A 172 10.66 -4.60 17.99
N THR A 173 9.70 -4.67 17.08
CA THR A 173 9.00 -5.91 16.70
C THR A 173 9.33 -6.25 15.27
N ARG A 174 9.63 -7.52 14.99
CA ARG A 174 9.89 -8.03 13.65
C ARG A 174 8.87 -9.11 13.29
N LEU A 175 8.24 -8.96 12.13
CA LEU A 175 7.38 -9.96 11.50
C LEU A 175 8.03 -10.41 10.20
N GLN A 176 7.94 -11.70 9.89
CA GLN A 176 8.37 -12.26 8.62
C GLN A 176 7.27 -13.14 8.05
N GLU A 177 7.06 -13.04 6.75
CA GLU A 177 6.06 -13.76 6.00
C GLU A 177 6.66 -14.27 4.69
N SER A 178 6.31 -15.48 4.30
CA SER A 178 6.52 -16.00 2.95
C SER A 178 5.16 -16.20 2.31
N TRP A 179 4.99 -15.70 1.09
CA TRP A 179 3.74 -15.75 0.36
C TRP A 179 3.93 -16.49 -0.96
N THR A 180 2.89 -17.19 -1.38
CA THR A 180 2.78 -17.85 -2.68
C THR A 180 1.43 -17.49 -3.31
N ILE A 181 1.39 -17.43 -4.63
CA ILE A 181 0.18 -17.24 -5.42
C ILE A 181 -0.08 -18.54 -6.16
N ASP A 182 -1.18 -19.21 -5.81
CA ASP A 182 -1.54 -20.50 -6.40
C ASP A 182 -2.11 -20.31 -7.80
N ASP A 183 -3.04 -19.36 -7.96
CA ASP A 183 -3.74 -19.11 -9.21
C ASP A 183 -3.79 -17.62 -9.56
N VAL A 184 -3.60 -17.34 -10.85
CA VAL A 184 -3.81 -16.02 -11.45
C VAL A 184 -4.68 -16.19 -12.69
N ALA A 185 -5.73 -15.38 -12.79
CA ALA A 185 -6.63 -15.38 -13.93
C ALA A 185 -6.96 -13.95 -14.35
N PHE A 186 -7.03 -13.73 -15.65
CA PHE A 186 -7.47 -12.45 -16.22
C PHE A 186 -8.88 -12.59 -16.79
N ASN A 187 -9.58 -11.46 -16.90
CA ASN A 187 -10.89 -11.36 -17.56
C ASN A 187 -11.90 -12.40 -17.07
N VAL A 188 -11.93 -12.65 -15.76
CA VAL A 188 -12.74 -13.71 -15.15
C VAL A 188 -14.23 -13.47 -15.45
N PRO A 189 -14.91 -14.38 -16.17
CA PRO A 189 -16.31 -14.20 -16.53
C PRO A 189 -17.21 -14.12 -15.29
N GLY A 190 -18.11 -13.14 -15.26
CA GLY A 190 -19.06 -12.95 -14.16
C GLY A 190 -18.54 -12.10 -12.99
N LEU A 191 -17.28 -11.65 -13.03
CA LEU A 191 -16.79 -10.63 -12.11
C LEU A 191 -17.41 -9.27 -12.51
N SER A 192 -18.26 -8.70 -11.66
CA SER A 192 -18.90 -7.40 -11.88
C SER A 192 -18.63 -6.44 -10.71
N MET A 193 -19.02 -5.17 -10.85
CA MET A 193 -18.96 -4.20 -9.75
C MET A 193 -19.70 -4.66 -8.49
N ASP A 194 -20.75 -5.48 -8.64
CA ASP A 194 -21.54 -6.00 -7.52
C ASP A 194 -20.74 -6.96 -6.63
N CYS A 195 -19.56 -7.41 -7.07
CA CYS A 195 -18.65 -8.23 -6.28
C CYS A 195 -17.81 -7.41 -5.27
N PHE A 196 -17.73 -6.09 -5.43
CA PHE A 196 -16.81 -5.21 -4.68
C PHE A 196 -17.56 -4.23 -3.76
N ILE A 197 -18.49 -4.75 -2.95
CA ILE A 197 -19.36 -3.91 -2.11
C ILE A 197 -18.73 -3.74 -0.71
N PRO A 198 -18.56 -2.48 -0.23
CA PRO A 198 -18.04 -2.25 1.12
C PRO A 198 -18.99 -2.79 2.21
N PRO A 199 -18.46 -3.21 3.38
CA PRO A 199 -19.26 -3.62 4.54
C PRO A 199 -20.35 -2.60 4.90
N LYS A 200 -21.52 -3.08 5.30
CA LYS A 200 -22.68 -2.23 5.60
C LYS A 200 -22.40 -1.22 6.71
N GLU A 201 -21.48 -1.52 7.64
CA GLU A 201 -21.10 -0.62 8.74
C GLU A 201 -20.39 0.66 8.27
N LEU A 202 -19.85 0.71 7.04
CA LEU A 202 -19.23 1.91 6.48
C LEU A 202 -20.23 2.90 5.89
N LYS A 203 -21.51 2.51 5.73
CA LYS A 203 -22.53 3.36 5.11
C LYS A 203 -23.10 4.43 6.04
N THR A 204 -22.72 4.46 7.32
CA THR A 204 -23.42 5.24 8.34
C THR A 204 -22.85 6.62 8.68
N ASP A 205 -21.63 7.03 8.27
CA ASP A 205 -21.07 8.32 8.72
C ASP A 205 -20.23 9.07 7.66
N PHE A 206 -20.77 9.27 6.45
CA PHE A 206 -20.23 10.28 5.53
C PHE A 206 -21.31 11.30 5.18
N PRO A 207 -21.21 12.55 5.66
CA PRO A 207 -22.05 13.64 5.19
C PRO A 207 -21.88 13.78 3.68
N LYS A 208 -23.00 13.70 2.95
CA LYS A 208 -23.05 13.80 1.48
C LYS A 208 -22.59 15.16 0.92
N GLU A 209 -22.20 16.10 1.78
CA GLU A 209 -21.90 17.49 1.42
C GLU A 209 -20.45 17.68 0.95
N ASP A 210 -19.51 16.80 1.32
CA ASP A 210 -18.10 16.91 0.87
C ASP A 210 -17.84 16.32 -0.53
N LEU A 211 -18.80 15.58 -1.09
CA LEU A 211 -18.69 14.97 -2.43
C LEU A 211 -18.89 15.97 -3.57
N GLN A 212 -19.58 17.10 -3.32
CA GLN A 212 -19.87 18.08 -4.38
C GLN A 212 -18.69 19.02 -4.68
N TYR A 213 -17.79 19.24 -3.71
CA TYR A 213 -16.64 20.13 -3.88
C TYR A 213 -15.52 19.53 -4.75
N TRP A 214 -15.45 18.20 -4.84
CA TRP A 214 -14.43 17.50 -5.62
C TRP A 214 -14.78 17.33 -7.11
N ILE A 215 -16.07 17.27 -7.46
CA ILE A 215 -16.51 17.16 -8.86
C ILE A 215 -16.29 18.49 -9.62
N SER A 216 -16.30 19.64 -8.93
CA SER A 216 -16.14 20.96 -9.56
C SER A 216 -14.68 21.43 -9.74
N SER A 217 -13.70 20.65 -9.30
CA SER A 217 -12.29 21.10 -9.23
C SER A 217 -11.39 20.53 -10.33
N SER A 218 -11.92 19.71 -11.25
CA SER A 218 -11.20 19.27 -12.44
C SER A 218 -11.35 20.30 -13.56
N PRO A 219 -10.26 20.87 -14.11
CA PRO A 219 -10.39 21.69 -15.32
C PRO A 219 -10.85 20.80 -16.48
N PRO A 220 -11.69 21.30 -17.40
CA PRO A 220 -12.02 20.55 -18.60
C PRO A 220 -10.74 20.31 -19.40
N PHE A 221 -10.51 19.06 -19.78
CA PHE A 221 -9.53 18.71 -20.80
C PHE A 221 -10.01 19.28 -22.14
N ASP A 222 -9.52 20.45 -22.51
CA ASP A 222 -9.50 20.87 -23.91
C ASP A 222 -8.34 20.16 -24.62
N ASN A 223 -8.66 19.49 -25.72
CA ASN A 223 -7.72 18.92 -26.67
C ASN A 223 -8.19 19.35 -28.07
N PRO A 224 -7.25 19.49 -29.02
CA PRO A 224 -6.86 20.74 -29.69
C PRO A 224 -7.95 21.46 -30.50
#